data_AF-A0A2P4XTL6-F1
#
_entry.id   AF-A0A2P4XTL6-F1
#
_cell.length_a   1.000
_cell.length_b   1.000
_cell.length_c   1.000
_cell.angle_alpha   90.00
_cell.angle_beta   90.00
_cell.angle_gamma   90.00
#
_symmetry.space_group_name_H-M   'P 1'
#
loop_
_entity.id
_entity.type
_entity.pdbx_description
1 polymer ?
#
loop_
_entity_poly.entity_id
_entity_poly.type
_entity_poly.pdbx_seq_one_letter_code
_entity_poly.pdbx_strand_id
1 'polypeptide(L)'
;MLEIRAQSLPEAEAERTGNTQEIFARRFDEFDSSIEALEAFFEKPMAPSDATVVNGVEVLELRLRDEHGYRDESSFAAPIQRYMEQGGRAPRNFHPTRAEMLEQVRTAEKQAREAEIRAAQRTREQEAHDEAIQQTKLARERARLELLQREEAELLETRAKPLRAYLMDTVLPALTEGMLEVVKVQPTDPIDYLAEFLFRKGQELEDDTKEE
;
A
#
# COMPACT_ATOMS: atom_id res chain seq x y z
N MET A 1 19.83 -18.79 10.05
CA MET A 1 20.81 -17.77 10.48
C MET A 1 22.20 -18.03 9.91
N LEU A 2 22.84 -19.16 10.22
CA LEU A 2 24.17 -19.51 9.68
C LEU A 2 24.15 -19.78 8.16
N GLU A 3 23.15 -20.50 7.67
CA GLU A 3 22.98 -20.78 6.24
C GLU A 3 22.82 -19.51 5.40
N ILE A 4 21.96 -18.59 5.85
CA ILE A 4 21.73 -17.29 5.21
C ILE A 4 23.03 -16.47 5.18
N ARG A 5 23.81 -16.48 6.27
CA ARG A 5 25.11 -15.79 6.37
C ARG A 5 26.15 -16.40 5.44
N ALA A 6 26.16 -17.73 5.27
CA ALA A 6 27.05 -18.44 4.36
C ALA A 6 26.73 -18.12 2.89
N GLN A 7 25.44 -18.07 2.53
CA GLN A 7 24.99 -17.79 1.16
C GLN A 7 25.12 -16.30 0.77
N SER A 8 25.25 -15.39 1.73
CA SER A 8 25.40 -13.95 1.50
C SER A 8 26.84 -13.46 1.45
N LEU A 9 27.84 -14.36 1.49
CA LEU A 9 29.25 -13.96 1.46
C LEU A 9 29.65 -13.47 0.06
N PRO A 10 30.32 -12.32 -0.05
CA PRO A 10 30.89 -11.89 -1.32
C PRO A 10 31.99 -12.85 -1.77
N GLU A 11 32.10 -13.06 -3.08
CA GLU A 11 32.99 -14.06 -3.72
C GLU A 11 34.45 -13.92 -3.27
N ALA A 12 34.97 -12.69 -3.22
CA ALA A 12 36.34 -12.42 -2.76
C ALA A 12 36.59 -12.85 -1.29
N GLU A 13 35.57 -12.80 -0.44
CA GLU A 13 35.70 -13.24 0.95
C GLU A 13 35.49 -14.74 1.09
N ALA A 14 34.65 -15.35 0.26
CA ALA A 14 34.50 -16.80 0.15
C ALA A 14 35.80 -17.46 -0.32
N GLU A 15 36.49 -16.89 -1.31
CA GLU A 15 37.82 -17.32 -1.76
C GLU A 15 38.87 -17.19 -0.66
N ARG A 16 38.93 -16.01 0.00
CA ARG A 16 39.88 -15.74 1.10
C ARG A 16 39.70 -16.71 2.28
N THR A 17 38.47 -17.07 2.59
CA THR A 17 38.14 -17.98 3.70
C THR A 17 38.12 -19.46 3.29
N GLY A 18 38.33 -19.75 2.00
CA GLY A 18 38.32 -21.11 1.45
C GLY A 18 36.94 -21.78 1.52
N ASN A 19 35.87 -20.99 1.45
CA ASN A 19 34.47 -21.43 1.44
C ASN A 19 33.92 -21.44 -0.01
N THR A 20 34.75 -21.84 -0.97
CA THR A 20 34.34 -22.08 -2.36
C THR A 20 33.93 -23.53 -2.56
N GLN A 21 33.15 -23.79 -3.61
CA GLN A 21 32.63 -25.12 -3.89
C GLN A 21 33.74 -26.16 -4.13
N GLU A 22 34.82 -25.79 -4.82
CA GLU A 22 35.95 -26.68 -5.09
C GLU A 22 36.76 -27.02 -3.84
N ILE A 23 37.03 -26.03 -2.98
CA ILE A 23 37.76 -26.25 -1.72
C ILE A 23 36.89 -27.06 -0.76
N PHE A 24 35.58 -26.82 -0.73
CA PHE A 24 34.63 -27.62 0.04
C PHE A 24 34.62 -29.07 -0.44
N ALA A 25 34.51 -29.33 -1.74
CA ALA A 25 34.51 -30.69 -2.29
C ALA A 25 35.77 -31.45 -1.86
N ARG A 26 36.94 -30.82 -1.95
CA ARG A 26 38.20 -31.42 -1.51
C ARG A 26 38.24 -31.72 -0.01
N ARG A 27 37.75 -30.80 0.83
CA ARG A 27 37.62 -31.02 2.29
C ARG A 27 36.61 -32.11 2.61
N PHE A 28 35.56 -32.21 1.80
CA PHE A 28 34.52 -33.23 1.95
C PHE A 28 35.07 -34.62 1.60
N ASP A 29 35.84 -34.76 0.51
CA ASP A 29 36.51 -36.03 0.17
C ASP A 29 37.52 -36.46 1.24
N GLU A 30 38.27 -35.49 1.80
CA GLU A 30 39.18 -35.74 2.94
C GLU A 30 38.42 -36.14 4.21
N PHE A 31 37.26 -35.53 4.45
CA PHE A 31 36.38 -35.90 5.55
C PHE A 31 35.78 -37.30 5.34
N ASP A 32 35.24 -37.61 4.16
CA ASP A 32 34.61 -38.89 3.83
C ASP A 32 35.60 -40.05 3.96
N SER A 33 36.84 -39.84 3.50
CA SER A 33 37.94 -40.81 3.68
C SER A 33 38.46 -40.93 5.12
N SER A 34 38.20 -39.94 5.98
CA SER A 34 38.59 -39.95 7.40
C SER A 34 37.42 -40.17 8.36
N ILE A 35 36.21 -40.37 7.85
CA ILE A 35 34.99 -40.39 8.68
C ILE A 35 34.98 -41.61 9.61
N GLU A 36 35.47 -42.76 9.15
CA GLU A 36 35.67 -43.97 9.97
C GLU A 36 36.73 -43.74 11.07
N ALA A 37 37.72 -42.87 10.82
CA ALA A 37 38.69 -42.47 11.84
C ALA A 37 38.12 -41.42 12.82
N LEU A 38 37.16 -40.60 12.39
CA LEU A 38 36.42 -39.70 13.26
C LEU A 38 35.43 -40.45 14.15
N GLU A 39 34.78 -41.53 13.68
CA GLU A 39 34.03 -42.44 14.54
C GLU A 39 34.91 -42.94 15.69
N ALA A 40 36.13 -43.39 15.41
CA ALA A 40 37.08 -43.77 16.45
C ALA A 40 37.55 -42.62 17.37
N PHE A 41 37.42 -41.36 16.96
CA PHE A 41 37.74 -40.17 17.76
C PHE A 41 36.56 -39.73 18.64
N PHE A 42 35.32 -39.85 18.16
CA PHE A 42 34.11 -39.55 18.92
C PHE A 42 33.65 -40.73 19.80
N GLU A 43 33.97 -41.98 19.42
CA GLU A 43 33.63 -43.20 20.16
C GLU A 43 34.72 -43.68 21.10
N LYS A 44 35.92 -43.08 21.11
CA LYS A 44 36.89 -43.37 22.17
C LYS A 44 36.46 -42.65 23.45
N PRO A 45 35.94 -43.35 24.47
CA PRO A 45 35.81 -42.73 25.77
C PRO A 45 37.22 -42.42 26.26
N MET A 46 37.59 -41.14 26.27
CA MET A 46 38.64 -40.66 27.17
C MET A 46 38.05 -40.69 28.57
N ALA A 47 37.75 -41.89 29.08
CA ALA A 47 37.04 -42.06 30.34
C ALA A 47 37.90 -41.51 31.49
N PRO A 48 37.47 -40.45 32.19
CA PRO A 48 37.78 -40.35 33.60
C PRO A 48 37.02 -41.47 34.35
N SER A 49 37.60 -41.92 35.47
CA SER A 49 37.12 -43.01 36.36
C SER A 49 35.61 -43.13 36.61
N ASP A 50 34.83 -42.05 36.44
CA ASP A 50 33.47 -41.94 36.96
C ASP A 50 32.38 -41.62 35.90
N ALA A 51 32.71 -41.67 34.59
CA ALA A 51 31.73 -41.43 33.51
C ALA A 51 31.13 -42.74 32.97
N THR A 52 29.79 -42.80 32.87
CA THR A 52 29.05 -43.95 32.33
C THR A 52 28.45 -43.61 30.97
N VAL A 53 28.71 -44.44 29.96
CA VAL A 53 28.08 -44.31 28.64
C VAL A 53 26.77 -45.10 28.64
N VAL A 54 25.65 -44.40 28.46
CA VAL A 54 24.31 -45.01 28.36
C VAL A 54 23.74 -44.67 26.99
N ASN A 55 23.46 -45.69 26.17
CA ASN A 55 22.90 -45.54 24.81
C ASN A 55 23.67 -44.55 23.91
N GLY A 56 25.00 -44.55 23.97
CA GLY A 56 25.84 -43.65 23.16
C GLY A 56 25.91 -42.20 23.65
N VAL A 57 25.32 -41.90 24.82
CA VAL A 57 25.45 -40.61 25.49
C VAL A 57 26.39 -40.75 26.68
N GLU A 58 27.40 -39.89 26.75
CA GLU A 58 28.31 -39.80 27.90
C GLU A 58 27.61 -39.07 29.05
N VAL A 59 27.37 -39.76 30.16
CA VAL A 59 26.65 -39.23 31.32
C VAL A 59 27.60 -39.10 32.50
N LEU A 60 27.73 -37.87 33.02
CA LEU A 60 28.38 -37.58 34.29
C LEU A 60 27.37 -37.76 35.43
N GLU A 61 27.52 -38.82 36.22
CA GLU A 61 26.72 -39.03 37.43
C GLU A 61 27.38 -38.34 38.64
N LEU A 62 26.70 -37.35 39.23
CA LEU A 62 27.17 -36.67 40.44
C LEU A 62 26.35 -37.12 41.66
N ARG A 63 27.04 -37.70 42.65
CA ARG A 63 26.42 -38.04 43.94
C ARG A 63 26.61 -36.89 44.93
N LEU A 64 25.54 -36.14 45.14
CA LEU A 64 25.49 -35.09 46.15
C LEU A 64 25.18 -35.69 47.52
N ARG A 65 25.77 -35.12 48.59
CA ARG A 65 25.56 -35.62 49.96
C ARG A 65 24.18 -35.25 50.52
N ASP A 66 23.67 -34.08 50.14
CA ASP A 66 22.42 -33.50 50.63
C ASP A 66 21.63 -32.86 49.47
N GLU A 67 20.32 -32.65 49.66
CA GLU A 67 19.44 -32.00 48.65
C GLU A 67 19.90 -30.60 48.23
N HIS A 68 20.68 -29.90 49.07
CA HIS A 68 21.21 -28.56 48.79
C HIS A 68 22.64 -28.56 48.21
N GLY A 69 23.23 -29.74 47.97
CA GLY A 69 24.60 -29.87 47.49
C GLY A 69 24.86 -29.22 46.12
N TYR A 70 23.81 -28.94 45.33
CA TYR A 70 23.93 -28.25 44.04
C TYR A 70 24.38 -26.78 44.16
N ARG A 71 24.26 -26.17 45.35
CA ARG A 71 24.72 -24.79 45.60
C ARG A 71 26.20 -24.71 45.89
N ASP A 72 26.83 -25.82 46.27
CA ASP A 72 28.27 -25.85 46.51
C ASP A 72 29.02 -26.01 45.19
N GLU A 73 29.85 -25.02 44.90
CA GLU A 73 30.64 -24.93 43.67
C GLU A 73 31.62 -26.10 43.57
N SER A 74 32.14 -26.58 44.71
CA SER A 74 33.12 -27.66 44.74
C SER A 74 32.51 -29.03 44.43
N SER A 75 31.29 -29.30 44.89
CA SER A 75 30.61 -30.59 44.69
C SER A 75 29.75 -30.68 43.45
N PHE A 76 29.34 -29.54 42.87
CA PHE A 76 28.43 -29.51 41.72
C PHE A 76 29.02 -28.85 40.48
N ALA A 77 29.32 -27.55 40.53
CA ALA A 77 29.73 -26.81 39.34
C ALA A 77 31.14 -27.16 38.85
N ALA A 78 32.12 -27.30 39.76
CA ALA A 78 33.50 -27.60 39.41
C ALA A 78 33.67 -28.99 38.75
N PRO A 79 33.00 -30.07 39.22
CA PRO A 79 32.97 -31.35 38.51
C PRO A 79 32.38 -31.25 37.10
N ILE A 80 31.26 -30.54 36.93
CA ILE A 80 30.62 -30.33 35.62
C ILE A 80 31.56 -29.57 34.69
N GLN A 81 32.16 -28.49 35.17
CA GLN A 81 33.06 -27.67 34.37
C GLN A 81 34.30 -28.47 33.94
N ARG A 82 34.93 -29.20 34.86
CA ARG A 82 36.07 -30.08 34.52
C ARG A 82 35.69 -31.12 33.49
N TYR A 83 34.52 -31.75 33.62
CA TYR A 83 34.03 -32.73 32.64
C TYR A 83 33.80 -32.10 31.26
N MET A 84 33.20 -30.92 31.19
CA MET A 84 33.00 -30.20 29.93
C MET A 84 34.33 -29.76 29.28
N GLU A 85 35.35 -29.42 30.07
CA GLU A 85 36.64 -28.93 29.59
C GLU A 85 37.65 -30.05 29.28
N GLN A 86 37.48 -31.25 29.85
CA GLN A 86 38.35 -32.43 29.63
C GLN A 86 38.44 -32.85 28.16
N GLY A 87 37.40 -32.61 27.36
CA GLY A 87 37.39 -32.84 25.90
C GLY A 87 38.20 -31.82 25.07
N GLY A 88 38.96 -30.93 25.72
CA GLY A 88 39.84 -29.96 25.04
C GLY A 88 39.12 -28.84 24.30
N ARG A 89 37.79 -28.70 24.48
CA ARG A 89 36.99 -27.65 23.85
C ARG A 89 36.11 -26.99 24.91
N ALA A 90 36.33 -25.70 25.14
CA ALA A 90 35.42 -24.90 25.95
C ALA A 90 34.01 -24.94 25.34
N PRO A 91 32.95 -24.91 26.16
CA PRO A 91 31.57 -24.91 25.68
C PRO A 91 31.37 -23.76 24.68
N ARG A 92 31.02 -24.08 23.43
CA ARG A 92 30.69 -23.05 22.44
C ARG A 92 29.27 -22.56 22.73
N ASN A 93 29.18 -21.37 23.31
CA ASN A 93 27.91 -20.69 23.50
C ASN A 93 27.40 -20.18 22.15
N PHE A 94 26.46 -20.92 21.53
CA PHE A 94 25.85 -20.57 20.24
C PHE A 94 24.67 -19.58 20.36
N HIS A 95 24.46 -18.98 21.53
CA HIS A 95 23.44 -17.95 21.68
C HIS A 95 23.97 -16.63 21.11
N PRO A 96 23.14 -15.86 20.38
CA PRO A 96 23.51 -14.51 19.96
C PRO A 96 24.04 -13.68 21.13
N THR A 97 25.15 -13.00 20.88
CA THR A 97 25.70 -12.06 21.85
C THR A 97 24.75 -10.88 22.05
N ARG A 98 24.86 -10.18 23.18
CA ARG A 98 24.06 -8.98 23.45
C ARG A 98 24.20 -7.91 22.36
N ALA A 99 25.41 -7.78 21.80
CA ALA A 99 25.68 -6.86 20.69
C ALA A 99 24.94 -7.27 19.41
N GLU A 100 24.97 -8.56 19.05
CA GLU A 100 24.25 -9.08 17.89
C GLU A 100 22.73 -8.96 18.04
N MET A 101 22.18 -9.14 19.24
CA MET A 101 20.75 -8.91 19.48
C MET A 101 20.36 -7.45 19.29
N LEU A 102 21.19 -6.51 19.75
CA LEU A 102 20.93 -5.08 19.55
C LEU A 102 20.99 -4.69 18.06
N GLU A 103 21.91 -5.28 17.30
CA GLU A 103 22.00 -5.06 15.87
C GLU A 103 20.78 -5.62 15.12
N GLN A 104 20.32 -6.82 15.48
CA GLN A 104 19.09 -7.41 14.94
C GLN A 104 17.86 -6.55 15.21
N VAL A 105 17.75 -5.97 16.40
CA VAL A 105 16.65 -5.04 16.71
C VAL A 105 16.74 -3.79 15.84
N ARG A 106 17.94 -3.21 15.66
CA ARG A 106 18.13 -2.03 14.81
C ARG A 106 17.81 -2.31 13.34
N THR A 107 18.21 -3.47 12.82
CA THR A 107 17.91 -3.83 11.42
C THR A 107 16.43 -4.11 11.23
N ALA A 108 15.79 -4.82 12.17
CA ALA A 108 14.35 -5.05 12.16
C ALA A 108 13.57 -3.72 12.22
N GLU A 109 13.98 -2.77 13.07
CA GLU A 109 13.34 -1.46 13.17
C GLU A 109 13.50 -0.65 11.86
N LYS A 110 14.68 -0.66 11.24
CA LYS A 110 14.88 -0.02 9.93
C LYS A 110 14.01 -0.65 8.85
N GLN A 111 13.96 -1.98 8.80
CA GLN A 111 13.12 -2.71 7.84
C GLN A 111 11.63 -2.42 8.05
N ALA A 112 11.18 -2.33 9.31
CA ALA A 112 9.80 -1.98 9.65
C ALA A 112 9.47 -0.56 9.18
N ARG A 113 10.34 0.43 9.45
CA ARG A 113 10.16 1.81 8.98
C ARG A 113 10.14 1.90 7.45
N GLU A 114 11.05 1.20 6.76
CA GLU A 114 11.06 1.15 5.29
C GLU A 114 9.83 0.45 4.71
N ALA A 115 9.32 -0.58 5.38
CA ALA A 115 8.07 -1.25 4.98
C ALA A 115 6.87 -0.33 5.17
N GLU A 116 6.80 0.42 6.28
CA GLU A 116 5.75 1.41 6.54
C GLU A 116 5.76 2.54 5.51
N ILE A 117 6.93 3.10 5.19
CA ILE A 117 7.07 4.13 4.14
C ILE A 117 6.62 3.58 2.78
N ARG A 118 7.03 2.37 2.40
CA ARG A 118 6.59 1.74 1.15
C ARG A 118 5.09 1.47 1.12
N ALA A 119 4.51 1.05 2.24
CA ALA A 119 3.07 0.86 2.34
C ALA A 119 2.33 2.20 2.18
N ALA A 120 2.77 3.25 2.87
CA ALA A 120 2.20 4.59 2.76
C ALA A 120 2.36 5.21 1.36
N GLN A 121 3.45 4.93 0.65
CA GLN A 121 3.62 5.34 -0.74
C GLN A 121 2.63 4.63 -1.66
N ARG A 122 2.48 3.30 -1.52
CA ARG A 122 1.52 2.53 -2.32
C ARG A 122 0.08 2.98 -2.11
N THR A 123 -0.32 3.27 -0.87
CA THR A 123 -1.68 3.78 -0.61
C THR A 123 -1.88 5.15 -1.25
N ARG A 124 -0.92 6.07 -1.13
CA ARG A 124 -0.99 7.39 -1.79
C ARG A 124 -1.05 7.29 -3.31
N GLU A 125 -0.27 6.39 -3.91
CA GLU A 125 -0.30 6.16 -5.36
C GLU A 125 -1.65 5.59 -5.82
N GLN A 126 -2.23 4.66 -5.06
CA GLN A 126 -3.56 4.12 -5.33
C GLN A 126 -4.65 5.18 -5.19
N GLU A 127 -4.62 5.97 -4.12
CA GLU A 127 -5.55 7.09 -3.90
C GLU A 127 -5.46 8.11 -5.04
N ALA A 128 -4.24 8.53 -5.42
CA ALA A 128 -4.05 9.47 -6.52
C ALA A 128 -4.54 8.91 -7.87
N HIS A 129 -4.33 7.62 -8.12
CA HIS A 129 -4.83 6.96 -9.32
C HIS A 129 -6.36 6.88 -9.34
N ASP A 130 -6.98 6.53 -8.21
CA ASP A 130 -8.42 6.46 -8.08
C ASP A 130 -9.06 7.85 -8.23
N GLU A 131 -8.47 8.87 -7.62
CA GLU A 131 -8.88 10.28 -7.81
C GLU A 131 -8.79 10.69 -9.28
N ALA A 132 -7.71 10.34 -9.98
CA ALA A 132 -7.58 10.63 -11.42
C ALA A 132 -8.66 9.93 -12.25
N ILE A 133 -8.99 8.68 -11.93
CA ILE A 133 -10.10 7.96 -12.58
C ILE A 133 -11.44 8.65 -12.30
N GLN A 134 -11.70 9.07 -11.07
CA GLN A 134 -12.94 9.76 -10.74
C GLN A 134 -13.05 11.11 -11.45
N GLN A 135 -11.97 11.89 -11.48
CA GLN A 135 -11.94 13.17 -12.20
C GLN A 135 -12.19 12.99 -13.70
N THR A 136 -11.60 11.99 -14.33
CA THR A 136 -11.82 11.72 -15.76
C THR A 136 -13.26 11.28 -16.04
N LYS A 137 -13.88 10.46 -15.17
CA LYS A 137 -15.30 10.09 -15.27
C LYS A 137 -16.21 11.31 -15.13
N LEU A 138 -15.99 12.13 -14.10
CA LEU A 138 -16.77 13.34 -13.87
C LEU A 138 -16.64 14.34 -15.03
N ALA A 139 -15.43 14.53 -15.57
CA ALA A 139 -15.21 15.38 -16.73
C ALA A 139 -15.97 14.87 -17.96
N ARG A 140 -15.96 13.55 -18.20
CA ARG A 140 -16.71 12.93 -19.30
C ARG A 140 -18.21 13.08 -19.14
N GLU A 141 -18.73 12.90 -17.94
CA GLU A 141 -20.16 13.09 -17.66
C GLU A 141 -20.58 14.55 -17.83
N ARG A 142 -19.78 15.51 -17.34
CA ARG A 142 -20.03 16.93 -17.55
C ARG A 142 -20.07 17.30 -19.04
N ALA A 143 -19.07 16.86 -19.81
CA ALA A 143 -19.04 17.11 -21.25
C ALA A 143 -20.25 16.49 -21.98
N ARG A 144 -20.69 15.31 -21.55
CA ARG A 144 -21.89 14.66 -22.09
C ARG A 144 -23.17 15.46 -21.77
N LEU A 145 -23.31 15.94 -20.53
CA LEU A 145 -24.46 16.72 -20.11
C LEU A 145 -24.51 18.07 -20.82
N GLU A 146 -23.36 18.74 -21.02
CA GLU A 146 -23.28 19.98 -21.78
C GLU A 146 -23.72 19.79 -23.23
N LEU A 147 -23.31 18.69 -23.87
CA LEU A 147 -23.74 18.35 -25.22
C LEU A 147 -25.25 18.12 -25.28
N LEU A 148 -25.80 17.35 -24.34
CA LEU A 148 -27.25 17.12 -24.25
C LEU A 148 -28.02 18.43 -24.06
N GLN A 149 -27.57 19.31 -23.15
CA GLN A 149 -28.20 20.61 -22.92
C GLN A 149 -28.21 21.50 -24.16
N ARG A 150 -27.13 21.47 -24.95
CA ARG A 150 -27.07 22.20 -26.22
C ARG A 150 -28.07 21.63 -27.24
N GLU A 151 -28.09 20.32 -27.40
CA GLU A 151 -29.03 19.65 -28.31
C GLU A 151 -30.50 19.93 -27.90
N GLU A 152 -30.81 19.88 -26.60
CA GLU A 152 -32.12 20.21 -26.07
C GLU A 152 -32.50 21.68 -26.34
N ALA A 153 -31.56 22.61 -26.15
CA ALA A 153 -31.78 24.03 -26.41
C ALA A 153 -32.01 24.31 -27.91
N GLU A 154 -31.20 23.72 -28.80
CA GLU A 154 -31.37 23.85 -30.25
C GLU A 154 -32.70 23.27 -30.74
N LEU A 155 -33.10 22.13 -30.19
CA LEU A 155 -34.38 21.49 -30.49
C LEU A 155 -35.55 22.35 -29.98
N LEU A 156 -35.44 22.92 -28.78
CA LEU A 156 -36.44 23.83 -28.23
C LEU A 156 -36.55 25.10 -29.09
N GLU A 157 -35.44 25.69 -29.49
CA GLU A 157 -35.41 26.84 -30.38
C GLU A 157 -36.08 26.52 -31.71
N THR A 158 -35.76 25.37 -32.31
CA THR A 158 -36.37 24.93 -33.57
C THR A 158 -37.88 24.76 -33.43
N ARG A 159 -38.36 24.19 -32.31
CA ARG A 159 -39.80 24.07 -32.03
C ARG A 159 -40.47 25.42 -31.74
N ALA A 160 -39.73 26.37 -31.17
CA ALA A 160 -40.24 27.71 -30.87
C ALA A 160 -40.24 28.64 -32.08
N LYS A 161 -39.47 28.37 -33.15
CA LYS A 161 -39.45 29.16 -34.40
C LYS A 161 -40.84 29.53 -34.94
N PRO A 162 -41.78 28.59 -35.16
CA PRO A 162 -43.11 28.94 -35.69
C PRO A 162 -43.91 29.84 -34.74
N LEU A 163 -43.82 29.60 -33.42
CA LEU A 163 -44.47 30.45 -32.42
C LEU A 163 -43.86 31.86 -32.42
N ARG A 164 -42.53 31.98 -32.50
CA ARG A 164 -41.85 33.27 -32.57
C ARG A 164 -42.21 34.02 -33.84
N ALA A 165 -42.26 33.34 -35.00
CA ALA A 165 -42.70 33.94 -36.25
C ALA A 165 -44.14 34.46 -36.14
N TYR A 166 -45.06 33.62 -35.62
CA TYR A 166 -46.44 34.04 -35.38
C TYR A 166 -46.51 35.27 -34.49
N LEU A 167 -45.81 35.31 -33.36
CA LEU A 167 -45.79 36.46 -32.46
C LEU A 167 -45.19 37.71 -33.13
N MET A 168 -44.12 37.56 -33.91
CA MET A 168 -43.47 38.65 -34.66
C MET A 168 -44.38 39.27 -35.71
N ASP A 169 -45.19 38.46 -36.38
CA ASP A 169 -46.05 38.91 -37.47
C ASP A 169 -47.39 39.47 -36.96
N THR A 170 -47.97 38.87 -35.91
CA THR A 170 -49.34 39.19 -35.48
C THR A 170 -49.42 40.14 -34.28
N VAL A 171 -48.66 39.89 -33.21
CA VAL A 171 -48.86 40.59 -31.93
C VAL A 171 -47.82 41.70 -31.71
N LEU A 172 -46.56 41.44 -32.08
CA LEU A 172 -45.45 42.36 -31.81
C LEU A 172 -45.61 43.74 -32.46
N PRO A 173 -46.06 43.89 -33.73
CA PRO A 173 -46.17 45.20 -34.36
C PRO A 173 -47.13 46.12 -33.60
N ALA A 174 -48.35 45.65 -33.32
CA ALA A 174 -49.35 46.40 -32.55
C ALA A 174 -48.91 46.66 -31.10
N LEU A 175 -48.25 45.68 -30.47
CA LEU A 175 -47.72 45.83 -29.11
C LEU A 175 -46.60 46.88 -29.04
N THR A 176 -45.67 46.87 -29.99
CA THR A 176 -44.57 47.85 -30.03
C THR A 176 -45.08 49.26 -30.27
N GLU A 177 -46.05 49.45 -31.15
CA GLU A 177 -46.72 50.73 -31.38
C GLU A 177 -47.43 51.23 -30.10
N GLY A 178 -48.21 50.36 -29.46
CA GLY A 178 -48.91 50.69 -28.22
C GLY A 178 -47.96 51.02 -27.07
N MET A 179 -46.86 50.28 -26.93
CA MET A 179 -45.83 50.56 -25.93
C MET A 179 -45.16 51.92 -26.18
N LEU A 180 -44.86 52.27 -27.44
CA LEU A 180 -44.34 53.59 -27.78
C LEU A 180 -45.33 54.70 -27.43
N GLU A 181 -46.61 54.48 -27.63
CA GLU A 181 -47.66 55.46 -27.32
C GLU A 181 -47.84 55.66 -25.80
N VAL A 182 -47.78 54.58 -25.03
CA VAL A 182 -47.76 54.64 -23.55
C VAL A 182 -46.57 55.47 -23.06
N VAL A 183 -45.37 55.27 -23.65
CA VAL A 183 -44.16 56.02 -23.27
C VAL A 183 -44.28 57.51 -23.57
N LYS A 184 -44.97 57.88 -24.66
CA LYS A 184 -45.21 59.29 -25.02
C LYS A 184 -46.25 59.96 -24.12
N VAL A 185 -47.38 59.29 -23.88
CA VAL A 185 -48.53 59.86 -23.18
C VAL A 185 -48.32 59.85 -21.66
N GLN A 186 -47.54 58.89 -21.15
CA GLN A 186 -47.33 58.65 -19.72
C GLN A 186 -48.65 58.69 -18.93
N PRO A 187 -49.62 57.83 -19.28
CA PRO A 187 -50.90 57.78 -18.59
C PRO A 187 -50.72 57.31 -17.14
N THR A 188 -51.68 57.65 -16.29
CA THR A 188 -51.67 57.30 -14.86
C THR A 188 -51.69 55.78 -14.63
N ASP A 189 -52.36 55.03 -15.52
CA ASP A 189 -52.31 53.57 -15.57
C ASP A 189 -51.83 53.10 -16.96
N PRO A 190 -50.55 52.72 -17.11
CA PRO A 190 -49.98 52.32 -18.39
C PRO A 190 -50.44 50.94 -18.88
N ILE A 191 -50.89 50.06 -17.97
CA ILE A 191 -51.32 48.71 -18.34
C ILE A 191 -52.71 48.77 -18.96
N ASP A 192 -53.63 49.47 -18.29
CA ASP A 192 -55.01 49.62 -18.76
C ASP A 192 -55.07 50.39 -20.09
N TYR A 193 -54.29 51.48 -20.18
CA TYR A 193 -54.16 52.26 -21.43
C TYR A 193 -53.61 51.42 -22.60
N LEU A 194 -52.61 50.57 -22.35
CA LEU A 194 -52.07 49.67 -23.38
C LEU A 194 -53.09 48.63 -23.82
N ALA A 195 -53.86 48.06 -22.87
CA ALA A 195 -54.90 47.10 -23.18
C ALA A 195 -55.99 47.73 -24.06
N GLU A 196 -56.49 48.93 -23.71
CA GLU A 196 -57.46 49.67 -24.53
C GLU A 196 -56.91 49.98 -25.93
N PHE A 197 -55.64 50.38 -26.02
CA PHE A 197 -54.97 50.64 -27.30
C PHE A 197 -54.94 49.38 -28.18
N LEU A 198 -54.57 48.24 -27.60
CA LEU A 198 -54.53 46.95 -28.30
C LEU A 198 -55.90 46.46 -28.72
N PHE A 199 -56.94 46.66 -27.90
CA PHE A 199 -58.32 46.34 -28.28
C PHE A 199 -58.78 47.15 -29.49
N ARG A 200 -58.45 48.45 -29.52
CA ARG A 200 -58.79 49.32 -30.65
C ARG A 200 -58.05 48.90 -31.92
N LYS A 201 -56.74 48.67 -31.82
CA LYS A 201 -55.92 48.19 -32.95
C LYS A 201 -56.36 46.81 -33.46
N GLY A 202 -56.79 45.92 -32.58
CA GLY A 202 -57.33 44.62 -32.95
C GLY A 202 -58.62 44.73 -33.78
N GLN A 203 -59.52 45.65 -33.42
CA GLN A 203 -60.74 45.92 -34.19
C GLN A 203 -60.42 46.48 -35.57
N GLU A 204 -59.49 47.44 -35.66
CA GLU A 204 -59.02 48.01 -36.94
C GLU A 204 -58.47 46.92 -37.88
N LEU A 205 -57.63 46.02 -37.36
CA LEU A 205 -57.05 44.92 -38.14
C LEU A 205 -58.10 43.88 -38.58
N GLU A 206 -59.10 43.59 -37.74
CA GLU A 206 -60.20 42.70 -38.11
C GLU A 206 -61.09 43.29 -39.21
N ASP A 207 -61.25 44.61 -39.24
CA ASP A 207 -62.06 45.29 -40.25
C ASP A 207 -61.32 45.39 -41.59
N ASP A 208 -60.00 45.68 -41.57
CA ASP A 208 -59.16 45.66 -42.78
C ASP A 208 -59.16 44.27 -43.47
N THR A 209 -59.16 43.17 -42.70
CA THR A 209 -59.22 41.81 -43.26
C THR A 209 -60.58 41.38 -43.81
N LYS A 210 -61.66 42.13 -43.56
CA LYS A 210 -63.01 41.86 -44.11
C LYS A 210 -63.29 42.64 -45.40
N GLU A 211 -62.50 43.66 -45.69
CA GLU A 211 -62.66 44.52 -46.87
C GLU A 211 -61.82 44.07 -48.09
N GLU A 212 -60.88 43.13 -47.89
CA GLU A 212 -60.14 42.42 -48.96
C GLU A 212 -60.82 41.11 -49.39
#